data_AF-A0A075JV19-F1
#
_entry.id   AF-A0A075JV19-F1
#
_cell.length_a   1.000
_cell.length_b   1.000
_cell.length_c   1.000
_cell.angle_alpha   90.00
_cell.angle_beta   90.00
_cell.angle_gamma   90.00
#
_symmetry.space_group_name_H-M   'P 1'
#
loop_
_entity.id
_entity.type
_entity.pdbx_description
1 polymer ?
#
loop_
_entity_poly.entity_id
_entity_poly.type
_entity_poly.pdbx_seq_one_letter_code
_entity_poly.pdbx_strand_id
1 'polypeptide(L)' 'MDIFNVALKDKLNLFEISILVQLEKNKNHFIRIEEISDDILTQNYIRKYIYGLVKKGYVMKHFSKYRINDFTMT' A
#
# COMPACT_ATOMS: atom_id res chain seq x y z
N MET A 1 -7.47 5.90 -6.44
CA MET A 1 -8.06 4.54 -6.59
C MET A 1 -9.30 4.37 -5.68
N ASP A 2 -10.32 3.60 -6.05
CA ASP A 2 -11.40 3.21 -5.11
C ASP A 2 -10.96 2.00 -4.27
N ILE A 3 -10.42 2.27 -3.08
CA ILE A 3 -9.89 1.26 -2.17
C ILE A 3 -10.97 0.28 -1.71
N PHE A 4 -12.22 0.72 -1.54
CA PHE A 4 -13.29 -0.14 -1.03
C PHE A 4 -13.68 -1.20 -2.06
N ASN A 5 -13.88 -0.77 -3.31
CA ASN A 5 -14.18 -1.69 -4.41
C ASN A 5 -13.04 -2.67 -4.68
N VAL A 6 -11.79 -2.20 -4.61
CA VAL A 6 -10.60 -3.06 -4.71
C VAL A 6 -10.55 -4.08 -3.56
N ALA A 7 -10.83 -3.65 -2.33
CA ALA A 7 -10.82 -4.53 -1.16
C ALA A 7 -11.83 -5.68 -1.28
N LEU A 8 -13.03 -5.40 -1.77
CA LEU A 8 -14.07 -6.40 -1.99
C LEU A 8 -13.70 -7.36 -3.13
N LYS A 9 -13.25 -6.83 -4.27
CA LYS A 9 -12.92 -7.62 -5.47
C LYS A 9 -11.79 -8.62 -5.19
N ASP A 10 -10.73 -8.15 -4.54
CA ASP A 10 -9.49 -8.91 -4.35
C ASP A 10 -9.32 -9.46 -2.92
N LYS A 11 -10.40 -9.41 -2.12
CA LYS A 11 -10.48 -9.92 -0.74
C LYS A 11 -9.31 -9.45 0.12
N LEU A 12 -9.01 -8.15 0.06
CA LEU A 12 -7.91 -7.57 0.83
C LEU A 12 -8.21 -7.63 2.33
N ASN A 13 -7.18 -7.93 3.12
CA ASN A 13 -7.31 -7.90 4.57
C ASN A 13 -7.17 -6.46 5.12
N LEU A 14 -7.52 -6.27 6.40
CA LEU A 14 -7.52 -4.94 7.03
C LEU A 14 -6.15 -4.25 6.99
N PHE A 15 -5.04 -5.00 7.08
CA PHE A 15 -3.70 -4.43 7.01
C PHE A 15 -3.35 -3.97 5.59
N GLU A 16 -3.70 -4.77 4.57
CA GLU A 16 -3.55 -4.39 3.17
C GLU A 16 -4.34 -3.12 2.84
N ILE A 17 -5.59 -3.04 3.29
CA ILE A 17 -6.44 -1.85 3.13
C ILE A 17 -5.80 -0.65 3.83
N SER A 18 -5.35 -0.81 5.06
CA SER A 18 -4.72 0.25 5.84
C SER A 18 -3.46 0.79 5.16
N ILE A 19 -2.63 -0.08 4.57
CA ILE A 19 -1.44 0.32 3.81
C ILE A 19 -1.85 1.14 2.58
N LEU A 20 -2.85 0.69 1.82
CA LEU A 20 -3.33 1.43 0.64
C LEU A 20 -3.86 2.82 1.01
N VAL A 21 -4.60 2.94 2.11
CA VAL A 21 -5.09 4.24 2.61
C VAL A 21 -3.93 5.18 2.96
N GLN A 22 -2.86 4.69 3.61
CA GLN A 22 -1.72 5.53 3.94
C GLN A 22 -0.90 5.94 2.72
N LEU A 23 -0.77 5.05 1.73
CA LEU A 23 -0.10 5.37 0.47
C LEU A 23 -0.93 6.33 -0.39
N GLU A 24 -2.27 6.25 -0.39
CA GLU A 24 -3.15 7.18 -1.12
C GLU A 24 -3.00 8.62 -0.61
N LYS A 25 -2.80 8.82 0.70
CA LYS A 25 -2.49 10.16 1.26
C LYS A 25 -1.21 10.76 0.68
N ASN A 26 -0.30 9.92 0.20
CA ASN A 26 0.99 10.30 -0.39
C ASN A 26 1.07 9.87 -1.87
N LYS A 27 -0.05 9.77 -2.59
CA LYS A 27 -0.13 9.10 -3.89
C LYS A 27 0.84 9.60 -4.97
N ASN A 28 1.26 10.86 -4.88
CA ASN A 28 2.19 11.46 -5.84
C ASN A 28 3.67 11.17 -5.52
N HIS A 29 3.97 10.54 -4.38
CA HIS A 29 5.33 10.38 -3.87
C HIS A 29 5.65 8.93 -3.55
N PHE A 30 6.90 8.55 -3.82
CA PHE A 30 7.47 7.32 -3.29
C PHE A 30 7.93 7.57 -1.85
N ILE A 31 7.32 6.87 -0.90
CA ILE A 31 7.64 6.98 0.53
C ILE A 31 8.19 5.68 1.10
N ARG A 32 9.08 5.78 2.08
CA ARG A 32 9.58 4.65 2.86
C ARG A 32 8.56 4.26 3.93
N ILE A 33 8.72 3.06 4.48
CA ILE A 33 7.83 2.55 5.53
C ILE A 33 7.97 3.38 6.81
N GLU A 34 9.17 3.87 7.09
CA GLU A 34 9.49 4.77 8.20
C GLU A 34 8.81 6.14 8.05
N GLU A 35 8.40 6.53 6.84
CA GLU A 35 7.64 7.77 6.61
C GLU A 35 6.12 7.55 6.76
N ILE A 36 5.66 6.30 6.91
CA ILE A 36 4.26 5.93 7.17
C ILE A 36 3.99 5.84 8.69
N SER A 37 4.95 5.34 9.46
CA SER A 37 4.81 5.16 10.90
C SER A 37 6.18 5.07 11.61
N ASP A 38 6.29 5.69 12.78
CA ASP A 38 7.45 5.59 13.66
C ASP A 38 7.41 4.34 14.57
N ASP A 39 6.28 3.64 14.64
CA ASP A 39 6.14 2.43 15.48
C ASP A 39 6.72 1.19 14.78
N ILE A 40 7.72 0.56 15.40
CA ILE A 40 8.44 -0.59 14.85
C ILE A 40 7.49 -1.78 14.58
N LEU A 41 6.50 -2.01 15.45
CA LEU A 41 5.55 -3.10 15.26
C LEU A 41 4.70 -2.86 14.01
N THR A 42 4.18 -1.65 13.85
CA THR A 42 3.43 -1.21 12.66
C THR A 42 4.29 -1.31 11.41
N GLN A 43 5.54 -0.85 11.44
CA GLN A 43 6.46 -0.99 10.31
C GLN A 43 6.67 -2.47 9.92
N ASN A 44 6.79 -3.38 10.88
CA ASN A 44 6.91 -4.81 10.61
C ASN A 44 5.67 -5.39 9.95
N TYR A 45 4.47 -4.97 10.37
CA TYR A 45 3.23 -5.35 9.68
C TYR A 45 3.19 -4.79 8.25
N ILE A 46 3.59 -3.53 8.04
CA ILE A 46 3.66 -2.94 6.70
C ILE A 46 4.61 -3.75 5.82
N ARG A 47 5.83 -4.05 6.30
CA ARG A 47 6.82 -4.87 5.59
C ARG A 47 6.25 -6.24 5.20
N LYS A 48 5.50 -6.88 6.10
CA LYS A 48 4.89 -8.19 5.87
C LYS A 48 3.84 -8.18 4.75
N TYR A 49 2.98 -7.16 4.68
CA TYR A 49 1.84 -7.15 3.77
C TYR A 49 2.05 -6.37 2.46
N ILE A 50 2.93 -5.36 2.45
CA ILE A 50 3.10 -4.48 1.28
C ILE A 50 3.58 -5.23 0.04
N TYR A 51 4.36 -6.31 0.21
CA TYR A 51 4.81 -7.13 -0.91
C TYR A 51 3.65 -7.84 -1.64
N GLY A 52 2.60 -8.23 -0.90
CA GLY A 52 1.38 -8.78 -1.49
C GLY A 52 0.67 -7.76 -2.38
N LEU A 53 0.59 -6.51 -1.93
CA LEU A 53 0.01 -5.41 -2.70
C LEU A 53 0.84 -5.06 -3.96
N VAL A 54 2.17 -5.16 -3.88
CA VAL A 54 3.05 -4.99 -5.05
C VAL A 54 2.78 -6.08 -6.08
N LYS A 55 2.70 -7.35 -5.66
CA LYS A 55 2.38 -8.47 -6.55
C LYS A 55 1.02 -8.34 -7.22
N LYS A 56 0.02 -7.82 -6.50
CA LYS A 56 -1.32 -7.54 -7.03
C LYS A 56 -1.38 -6.31 -7.94
N GLY A 57 -0.29 -5.56 -8.06
CA GLY A 57 -0.21 -4.37 -8.91
C GLY A 57 -0.85 -3.12 -8.32
N TYR A 58 -1.24 -3.11 -7.04
CA TYR A 58 -1.82 -1.94 -6.37
C TYR A 58 -0.77 -0.97 -5.84
N VAL A 59 0.46 -1.44 -5.64
CA VAL A 59 1.57 -0.64 -5.10
C VAL A 59 2.77 -0.77 -6.03
N MET A 60 3.33 0.37 -6.42
CA MET A 60 4.62 0.42 -7.10
C MET A 60 5.74 0.43 -6.07
N LYS A 61 6.80 -0.34 -6.33
CA LYS A 61 8.03 -0.34 -5.52
C LYS A 61 9.19 0.23 -6.33
N HIS A 62 9.93 1.16 -5.75
CA HIS A 62 11.18 1.68 -6.30
C HIS A 62 12.24 1.71 -5.19
N PHE A 63 13.23 0.82 -5.29
CA PHE A 63 14.18 0.53 -4.20
C PHE A 63 13.48 0.21 -2.88
N SER A 64 13.70 1.00 -1.83
CA SER A 64 13.09 0.87 -0.49
C SER A 64 11.81 1.70 -0.31
N LYS A 65 11.31 2.31 -1.39
CA LYS A 65 10.15 3.21 -1.36
C LYS A 65 8.95 2.62 -2.12
N TYR A 66 7.76 3.07 -1.72
CA TYR A 66 6.47 2.57 -2.20
C TYR A 66 5.53 3.73 -2.54
N ARG A 67 4.66 3.51 -3.53
CA ARG A 67 3.63 4.45 -3.96
C ARG A 67 2.39 3.67 -4.38
N ILE A 68 1.20 4.22 -4.21
CA ILE A 68 0.00 3.63 -4.79
C ILE A 68 0.08 3.64 -6.32
N ASN A 69 -0.46 2.60 -6.95
CA ASN A 69 -0.51 2.48 -8.39
C ASN A 69 -1.87 2.95 -8.90
N ASP A 70 -1.94 4.11 -9.55
CA ASP A 70 -3.20 4.70 -10.01
C ASP A 70 -3.78 4.04 -11.29
N PHE A 71 -3.11 3.02 -11.87
CA PHE A 71 -3.47 2.47 -13.17
C PHE A 71 -4.67 1.49 -13.22
N THR A 72 -5.38 1.25 -12.12
CA THR A 72 -6.54 0.33 -12.14
C THR A 72 -7.87 1.03 -12.37
N MET A 73 -8.12 1.48 -13.61
CA MET A 73 -9.45 1.47 -14.26
C MET A 73 -9.30 1.51 -15.79
N THR A 74 -8.93 0.37 -16.39
CA THR A 74 -9.39 -0.06 -17.72
C THR A 74 -9.95 -1.46 -17.58
#